data_AF-A0A0E9X4Z6-F1
#
_entry.id   AF-A0A0E9X4Z6-F1
#
_cell.length_a   1.000
_cell.length_b   1.000
_cell.length_c   1.000
_cell.angle_alpha   90.00
_cell.angle_beta   90.00
_cell.angle_gamma   90.00
#
_symmetry.space_group_name_H-M   'P 1'
#
loop_
_entity.id
_entity.type
_entity.pdbx_description
1 polymer ?
#
loop_
_entity_poly.entity_id
_entity_poly.type
_entity_poly.pdbx_seq_one_letter_code
_entity_poly.pdbx_strand_id
1 'polypeptide(L)' 'MPPDLTAFAKEFDIQLLTHNDPKELISATSFQEAVQESTDDLQVADWGLEWVLRYSVIVKSRGIIKSKGYLVQANRSTQ' A
#
# COMPACT_ATOMS: atom_id res chain seq x y z
N MET A 1 -12.32 16.25 -4.47
CA MET A 1 -11.83 16.73 -3.16
C MET A 1 -12.92 17.55 -2.50
N PRO A 2 -13.12 17.47 -1.18
CA PRO A 2 -14.14 18.29 -0.51
C PRO A 2 -13.85 19.79 -0.71
N PRO A 3 -14.87 20.60 -1.05
CA PRO A 3 -14.68 22.03 -1.35
C PRO A 3 -14.13 22.82 -0.16
N ASP A 4 -14.56 22.50 1.06
CA ASP A 4 -14.17 23.20 2.28
C ASP A 4 -12.67 23.04 2.59
N LEU A 5 -12.13 21.84 2.42
CA LEU A 5 -10.69 21.57 2.58
C LEU A 5 -9.85 22.29 1.52
N THR A 6 -10.37 22.40 0.30
CA THR A 6 -9.69 23.09 -0.80
C THR A 6 -9.59 24.59 -0.54
N ALA A 7 -10.65 25.21 -0.01
CA ALA A 7 -10.68 26.62 0.37
C ALA A 7 -9.70 26.94 1.50
N PHE A 8 -9.72 26.12 2.57
CA PHE A 8 -8.79 26.25 3.70
C PHE A 8 -7.33 26.12 3.25
N ALA A 9 -7.01 25.09 2.47
CA ALA A 9 -5.65 24.87 2.02
C ALA A 9 -5.12 26.02 1.14
N LYS A 10 -6.00 26.63 0.33
CA LYS A 10 -5.67 27.81 -0.48
C LYS A 10 -5.41 29.05 0.38
N GLU A 11 -6.16 29.22 1.47
CA GLU A 11 -6.00 30.35 2.40
C GLU A 11 -4.67 30.28 3.17
N PHE A 12 -4.24 29.07 3.54
CA PHE A 12 -3.05 28.86 4.39
C PHE A 12 -1.80 28.40 3.63
N ASP A 13 -1.81 28.47 2.28
CA ASP A 13 -0.72 27.99 1.41
C ASP A 13 -0.30 26.53 1.72
N ILE A 14 -1.30 25.68 2.03
CA ILE A 14 -1.10 24.27 2.36
C ILE A 14 -1.21 23.46 1.06
N GLN A 15 -0.16 22.71 0.74
CA GLN A 15 -0.22 21.77 -0.38
C GLN A 15 -1.03 20.52 0.02
N LEU A 16 -2.25 20.42 -0.49
CA LEU A 16 -3.08 19.22 -0.35
C LEU A 16 -2.60 18.13 -1.31
N LEU A 17 -1.95 17.11 -0.76
CA LEU A 17 -1.57 15.91 -1.50
C LEU A 17 -2.69 14.88 -1.37
N THR A 18 -3.52 14.75 -2.40
CA THR A 18 -4.39 13.58 -2.54
C THR A 18 -3.53 12.39 -2.91
N HIS A 19 -3.30 11.48 -1.97
CA HIS A 19 -2.77 10.18 -2.34
C HIS A 19 -3.85 9.46 -3.14
N ASN A 20 -3.60 9.25 -4.43
CA ASN A 20 -4.51 8.53 -5.33
C ASN A 20 -4.36 7.01 -5.17
N ASP A 21 -3.97 6.56 -3.98
CA ASP A 21 -3.80 5.15 -3.72
C ASP A 21 -5.17 4.47 -3.61
N PRO A 22 -5.30 3.26 -4.16
CA PRO A 22 -6.51 2.48 -3.98
C PRO A 22 -6.73 2.23 -2.48
N LYS A 23 -8.01 2.22 -2.07
CA LYS A 23 -8.42 1.99 -0.69
C LYS A 23 -7.90 0.65 -0.14
N GLU A 24 -7.74 -0.33 -1.02
CA GLU A 24 -7.17 -1.63 -0.75
C GLU A 24 -6.01 -1.86 -1.72
N LEU A 25 -4.78 -2.00 -1.20
CA LEU A 25 -3.58 -2.24 -2.02
C LEU A 25 -3.51 -3.67 -2.53
N ILE A 26 -3.93 -4.63 -1.70
CA ILE A 26 -4.09 -6.04 -2.03
C ILE A 26 -5.24 -6.59 -1.18
N SER A 27 -6.12 -7.39 -1.78
CA SER A 27 -7.18 -8.06 -1.04
C SER A 27 -6.63 -9.30 -0.33
N ALA A 28 -7.29 -9.75 0.74
CA ALA A 28 -6.92 -10.99 1.42
C ALA A 28 -6.95 -12.21 0.47
N THR A 29 -7.93 -12.25 -0.45
CA THR A 29 -8.05 -13.30 -1.47
C THR A 29 -6.86 -13.29 -2.43
N SER A 30 -6.51 -12.11 -2.97
CA SER A 30 -5.36 -11.99 -3.89
C SER A 30 -4.03 -12.30 -3.21
N PHE A 31 -3.92 -11.99 -1.91
CA PHE A 31 -2.76 -12.40 -1.11
C PHE A 31 -2.68 -13.93 -0.97
N GLN A 32 -3.80 -14.58 -0.62
CA GLN A 32 -3.86 -16.04 -0.49
C GLN A 32 -3.54 -16.74 -1.82
N GLU A 33 -4.09 -16.25 -2.94
CA GLU A 33 -3.79 -16.77 -4.28
C GLU A 33 -2.29 -16.65 -4.60
N ALA A 34 -1.66 -15.50 -4.33
CA ALA A 34 -0.24 -15.28 -4.59
C ALA A 34 0.66 -16.17 -3.70
N VAL A 35 0.27 -16.42 -2.45
CA VAL A 35 0.99 -17.34 -1.55
C VAL A 35 0.83 -18.79 -2.01
N GLN A 36 -0.37 -19.19 -2.43
CA GLN A 36 -0.65 -20.54 -2.94
C GLN A 36 0.14 -20.83 -4.22
N GLU A 37 0.26 -19.87 -5.13
CA GLU A 37 1.04 -20.01 -6.37
C GLU A 37 2.56 -20.12 -6.08
N SER A 38 3.00 -19.53 -4.96
CA SER A 38 4.41 -19.51 -4.58
C SER A 38 4.84 -20.74 -3.75
N THR A 39 3.90 -21.53 -3.21
CA THR A 39 4.23 -22.69 -2.35
C THR A 39 3.12 -23.74 -2.37
N ASP A 40 3.45 -24.97 -2.82
CA ASP A 40 2.52 -26.10 -2.89
C ASP A 40 2.13 -26.68 -1.50
N ASP A 41 2.97 -26.49 -0.47
CA ASP A 41 2.88 -27.17 0.83
C ASP A 41 2.38 -26.31 2.01
N LEU A 42 2.15 -25.01 1.82
CA LEU A 42 1.67 -24.15 2.90
C LEU A 42 0.14 -24.21 2.99
N GLN A 43 -0.39 -24.51 4.18
CA GLN A 43 -1.80 -24.27 4.52
C GLN A 43 -2.06 -22.75 4.41
N VAL A 44 -2.45 -22.29 3.22
CA VAL A 44 -2.67 -20.87 2.92
C VAL A 44 -3.75 -20.25 3.83
N ALA A 45 -4.67 -21.09 4.32
CA ALA A 45 -5.69 -20.70 5.29
C ALA A 45 -5.11 -20.20 6.63
N ASP A 46 -3.89 -20.59 7.00
CA ASP A 46 -3.26 -20.17 8.26
C ASP A 46 -2.63 -18.78 8.16
N TRP A 47 -2.47 -18.22 6.96
CA TRP A 47 -1.79 -16.94 6.75
C TRP A 47 -2.78 -15.77 6.66
N GLY A 48 -2.69 -14.86 7.63
CA GLY A 48 -3.40 -13.59 7.65
C GLY A 48 -2.52 -12.46 7.15
N LEU A 49 -3.05 -11.64 6.25
CA LEU A 49 -2.43 -10.38 5.85
C LEU A 49 -2.59 -9.36 6.98
N GLU A 50 -1.49 -8.86 7.53
CA GLU A 50 -1.54 -7.83 8.59
C GLU A 50 -1.55 -6.43 7.97
N TRP A 51 -0.58 -6.14 7.11
CA TRP A 51 -0.48 -4.84 6.45
C TRP A 51 0.33 -4.91 5.15
N VAL A 52 0.09 -3.94 4.29
CA VAL A 52 0.87 -3.70 3.07
C VAL A 52 1.30 -2.25 3.02
N LEU A 53 2.57 -2.04 2.71
CA LEU A 53 3.16 -0.74 2.54
C LEU A 53 3.71 -0.62 1.12
N ARG A 54 3.26 0.41 0.39
CA ARG A 54 3.89 0.82 -0.86
C ARG A 54 4.97 1.85 -0.56
N TYR A 55 6.17 1.66 -1.10
CA TYR A 55 7.26 2.63 -0.98
C TYR A 55 7.72 3.14 -2.34
N SER A 56 8.26 4.34 -2.36
CA SER A 56 8.89 4.93 -3.54
C SER A 56 10.09 5.79 -3.11
N VAL A 57 11.24 5.50 -3.70
CA VAL A 57 12.50 6.22 -3.48
C VAL A 57 12.69 7.20 -4.62
N ILE A 58 12.70 8.50 -4.31
CA ILE A 58 12.75 9.57 -5.32
C ILE A 58 14.03 10.39 -5.15
N VAL A 59 14.76 10.60 -6.25
CA VAL A 59 15.87 11.55 -6.33
C VAL A 59 15.29 12.95 -6.54
N LYS A 60 15.12 13.70 -5.45
CA LYS A 60 14.43 15.00 -5.42
C LYS A 60 14.93 16.00 -6.47
N SER A 61 16.24 16.07 -6.69
CA SER A 61 16.85 17.05 -7.61
C SER A 61 16.53 16.82 -9.09
N ARG A 62 16.06 15.62 -9.46
CA ARG A 62 15.75 15.26 -10.86
C ARG A 62 14.32 14.79 -11.07
N GLY A 63 13.53 14.68 -10.00
CA GLY A 63 12.19 14.09 -10.04
C GLY A 63 12.17 12.61 -10.46
N ILE A 64 13.30 11.91 -10.41
CA ILE A 64 13.44 10.52 -10.89
C ILE A 64 13.08 9.55 -9.75
N ILE A 65 12.20 8.59 -10.03
CA ILE A 65 11.91 7.46 -9.13
C ILE A 65 13.04 6.44 -9.30
N LYS A 66 13.88 6.29 -8.26
CA LYS A 66 14.99 5.32 -8.23
C LYS A 66 14.51 3.90 -7.97
N SER A 67 13.50 3.75 -7.12
CA SER A 67 12.90 2.46 -6.80
C SER A 67 11.46 2.65 -6.35
N LYS A 68 10.62 1.66 -6.61
CA LYS A 68 9.27 1.54 -6.09
C LYS A 68 8.99 0.07 -5.81
N GLY A 69 8.18 -0.20 -4.81
CA GLY A 69 7.83 -1.57 -4.48
C GLY A 69 6.80 -1.66 -3.37
N TYR A 70 6.54 -2.89 -2.97
CA TYR A 70 5.62 -3.23 -1.90
C TYR A 70 6.37 -4.01 -0.83
N LEU A 71 6.03 -3.75 0.42
CA LEU A 71 6.38 -4.55 1.57
C LEU A 71 5.09 -5.12 2.11
N VAL A 72 5.09 -6.42 2.35
CA VAL A 72 3.92 -7.17 2.83
C VAL A 72 4.32 -7.85 4.12
N GLN A 73 3.51 -7.68 5.15
CA GLN A 73 3.63 -8.48 6.37
C GLN A 73 2.42 -9.40 6.48
N ALA A 74 2.73 -10.68 6.67
CA ALA A 74 1.76 -11.73 6.91
C ALA A 74 2.14 -12.48 8.17
N ASN A 75 1.12 -12.89 8.91
CA ASN A 75 1.26 -13.65 10.14
C ASN A 75 0.56 -14.99 9.98
N ARG A 76 1.21 -16.05 10.48
CA ARG A 76 0.62 -17.38 10.52
C ARG A 76 -0.11 -17.54 11.86
N SER A 77 -1.44 -17.66 11.78
CA SER A 77 -2.27 -18.03 12.92
C SER A 77 -1.96 -19.48 13.29
N THR A 78 -1.01 -19.65 14.21
CA THR A 78 -0.76 -20.95 14.85
C THR A 78 -1.77 -21.06 15.98
N GLN A 79 -2.85 -21.80 15.73
CA GLN A 79 -3.81 -22.17 16.76
C GLN A 79 -3.22 -23.22 17.71
#